data_AF-A0A3C1MCU9-F1
#
_entry.id   AF-A0A3C1MCU9-F1
#
_cell.length_a   1.000
_cell.length_b   1.000
_cell.length_c   1.000
_cell.angle_alpha   90.00
_cell.angle_beta   90.00
_cell.angle_gamma   90.00
#
_symmetry.space_group_name_H-M   'P 1'
#
loop_
_entity.id
_entity.type
_entity.pdbx_description
1 polymer ?
#
loop_
_entity_poly.entity_id
_entity_poly.type
_entity_poly.pdbx_seq_one_letter_code
_entity_poly.pdbx_strand_id
1 'polypeptide(L)'
;MRLGHDVFKNQSISVENKQRLTQLLKAFKILIDLHGADYYMICATSAFRDANNKQEIVHHVQEVLNITIHIVEGEEALLIYEAIRRLLD
;
A
#
# COMPACT_ATOMS: atom_id res chain seq x y z
N MET A 1 -5.13 1.69 -11.08
CA MET A 1 -3.64 1.72 -11.08
C MET A 1 -3.13 0.28 -11.19
N ARG A 2 -2.19 -0.02 -12.09
CA ARG A 2 -1.68 -1.38 -12.32
C ARG A 2 -0.18 -1.45 -11.97
N LEU A 3 0.13 -1.46 -10.68
CA LEU A 3 1.52 -1.50 -10.20
C LEU A 3 2.25 -2.77 -10.64
N GLY A 4 1.54 -3.91 -10.69
CA GLY A 4 2.13 -5.17 -11.14
C GLY A 4 2.72 -5.08 -12.55
N HIS A 5 2.05 -4.41 -13.49
CA HIS A 5 2.52 -4.31 -14.87
C HIS A 5 3.89 -3.62 -14.99
N ASP A 6 4.11 -2.56 -14.22
CA ASP A 6 5.39 -1.86 -14.18
C ASP A 6 6.50 -2.76 -13.65
N VAL A 7 6.20 -3.51 -12.59
CA VAL A 7 7.17 -4.37 -11.91
C VAL A 7 7.48 -5.61 -12.74
N PHE A 8 6.49 -6.19 -13.42
CA PHE A 8 6.73 -7.28 -14.39
C PHE A 8 7.64 -6.84 -15.54
N LYS A 9 7.51 -5.59 -16.02
CA LYS A 9 8.25 -5.12 -17.20
C LYS A 9 9.62 -4.53 -16.85
N ASN A 10 9.71 -3.77 -15.76
CA ASN A 10 10.86 -2.94 -15.42
C ASN A 10 11.47 -3.27 -14.05
N GLN A 11 10.92 -4.25 -13.32
CA GLN A 11 11.28 -4.59 -11.93
C GLN A 11 11.20 -3.42 -10.95
N SER A 12 10.54 -2.34 -11.32
CA SER A 12 10.43 -1.10 -10.56
C SER A 12 9.10 -0.43 -10.86
N ILE A 13 8.54 0.26 -9.89
CA ILE A 13 7.34 1.08 -10.09
C ILE A 13 7.75 2.39 -10.76
N SER A 14 7.08 2.77 -11.85
CA SER A 14 7.39 4.00 -12.57
C SER A 14 7.12 5.26 -11.73
N VAL A 15 7.78 6.37 -12.08
CA VAL A 15 7.57 7.67 -11.42
C VAL A 15 6.11 8.11 -11.50
N GLU A 16 5.46 7.90 -12.65
CA GLU A 16 4.04 8.21 -12.85
C GLU A 16 3.14 7.42 -11.88
N ASN A 17 3.39 6.11 -11.74
CA ASN A 17 2.63 5.29 -10.80
C ASN A 17 2.97 5.58 -9.33
N LYS A 18 4.21 5.98 -9.01
CA LYS A 18 4.56 6.48 -7.67
C LYS A 18 3.72 7.72 -7.32
N GLN A 19 3.63 8.69 -8.23
CA GLN A 19 2.82 9.90 -8.03
C GLN A 19 1.33 9.58 -7.87
N ARG A 20 0.80 8.70 -8.72
CA ARG A 20 -0.60 8.24 -8.61
C ARG A 20 -0.88 7.51 -7.30
N LEU A 21 0.05 6.68 -6.83
CA LEU A 21 -0.05 6.00 -5.54
C LEU A 21 -0.11 7.03 -4.40
N THR A 22 0.80 8.00 -4.37
CA THR A 22 0.81 9.04 -3.33
C THR A 22 -0.51 9.83 -3.33
N GLN A 23 -1.03 10.21 -4.49
CA GLN A 23 -2.34 10.91 -4.57
C GLN A 23 -3.49 10.04 -4.08
N LEU A 24 -3.49 8.75 -4.43
CA LEU A 24 -4.51 7.80 -3.99
C LEU A 24 -4.50 7.64 -2.47
N LEU A 25 -3.33 7.42 -1.87
CA LEU A 25 -3.18 7.29 -0.42
C LEU A 25 -3.58 8.57 0.32
N LYS A 26 -3.28 9.73 -0.25
CA LYS A 26 -3.76 11.01 0.29
C LYS A 26 -5.29 11.08 0.31
N ALA A 27 -5.96 10.66 -0.76
CA ALA A 27 -7.42 10.63 -0.82
C ALA A 27 -8.01 9.66 0.22
N PHE A 28 -7.43 8.46 0.35
CA PHE A 28 -7.86 7.51 1.37
C PHE A 28 -7.65 8.01 2.79
N LYS A 29 -6.53 8.70 3.06
CA LYS A 29 -6.29 9.31 4.37
C LYS A 29 -7.39 10.32 4.72
N ILE A 30 -7.77 11.17 3.79
CA ILE A 30 -8.88 12.12 3.99
C ILE A 30 -10.19 11.38 4.32
N LEU A 31 -10.48 10.27 3.62
CA LEU A 31 -11.68 9.47 3.90
C LEU A 31 -11.63 8.83 5.29
N ILE A 32 -10.50 8.22 5.66
CA ILE A 32 -10.28 7.61 6.98
C ILE A 32 -10.48 8.65 8.09
N ASP A 33 -9.84 9.82 7.93
CA ASP A 33 -9.93 10.92 8.89
C ASP A 33 -11.37 11.46 8.98
N LEU A 34 -12.08 11.58 7.84
CA LEU A 34 -13.49 12.03 7.78
C LEU A 34 -14.43 11.05 8.48
N HIS A 35 -14.21 9.75 8.32
CA HIS A 35 -15.04 8.71 8.94
C HIS A 35 -14.69 8.46 10.42
N GLY A 36 -13.66 9.10 10.95
CA GLY A 36 -13.26 8.95 12.35
C GLY A 36 -12.76 7.54 12.69
N ALA A 37 -12.12 6.86 11.73
CA ALA A 37 -11.58 5.52 11.98
C ALA A 37 -10.36 5.61 12.90
N ASP A 38 -10.46 5.02 14.09
CA ASP A 38 -9.39 5.02 15.10
C ASP A 38 -8.13 4.26 14.64
N TYR A 39 -8.34 3.22 13.82
CA TYR A 39 -7.27 2.32 13.38
C TYR A 39 -7.40 2.01 11.89
N TYR A 40 -6.27 2.09 11.18
CA TYR A 40 -6.14 1.64 9.81
C TYR A 40 -4.74 1.05 9.57
N MET A 41 -4.61 0.19 8.57
CA MET A 41 -3.35 -0.41 8.17
C MET A 41 -3.28 -0.44 6.65
N ILE A 42 -2.16 0.03 6.09
CA ILE A 42 -1.93 -0.01 4.64
C ILE A 42 -0.98 -1.15 4.32
N CYS A 43 -1.46 -2.12 3.54
CA CYS A 43 -0.69 -3.30 3.16
C CYS A 43 -0.37 -3.30 1.67
N ALA A 44 0.85 -3.69 1.32
CA ALA A 44 1.31 -3.86 -0.04
C ALA A 44 1.79 -5.30 -0.24
N THR A 45 1.32 -5.95 -1.30
CA THR A 45 1.55 -7.39 -1.54
C THR A 45 2.58 -7.60 -2.68
N SER A 46 2.45 -8.67 -3.46
CA SER A 46 3.44 -9.16 -4.43
C SER A 46 4.02 -8.10 -5.35
N ALA A 47 3.17 -7.26 -5.97
CA ALA A 47 3.64 -6.22 -6.87
C ALA A 47 4.62 -5.23 -6.21
N PHE A 48 4.46 -4.95 -4.91
CA PHE A 48 5.37 -4.06 -4.19
C PHE A 48 6.61 -4.79 -3.69
N ARG A 49 6.46 -6.04 -3.25
CA ARG A 49 7.56 -6.88 -2.79
C ARG A 49 8.61 -7.09 -3.88
N ASP A 50 8.16 -7.24 -5.12
CA ASP A 50 9.01 -7.54 -6.27
C ASP A 50 9.62 -6.27 -6.91
N ALA A 51 9.27 -5.08 -6.42
CA ALA A 51 9.79 -3.81 -6.92
C ALA A 51 11.13 -3.45 -6.26
N ASN A 52 12.16 -3.16 -7.06
CA ASN A 52 13.49 -2.76 -6.59
C ASN A 52 13.46 -1.43 -5.81
N ASN A 53 12.58 -0.51 -6.19
CA ASN A 53 12.43 0.80 -5.56
C ASN A 53 11.36 0.85 -4.46
N LYS A 54 10.93 -0.30 -3.93
CA LYS A 54 9.89 -0.36 -2.89
C LYS A 54 10.21 0.50 -1.67
N GLN A 55 11.44 0.46 -1.16
CA GLN A 55 11.84 1.21 0.04
C GLN A 55 11.81 2.73 -0.20
N GLU A 56 12.24 3.18 -1.38
CA GLU A 56 12.17 4.59 -1.78
C GLU A 56 10.71 5.08 -1.74
N ILE A 57 9.78 4.28 -2.26
CA ILE A 57 8.37 4.64 -2.32
C ILE A 57 7.75 4.64 -0.93
N VAL A 58 8.04 3.63 -0.09
CA VAL A 58 7.56 3.59 1.30
C VAL A 58 8.05 4.81 2.06
N HIS A 59 9.33 5.16 1.93
CA HIS A 59 9.90 6.32 2.60
C HIS A 59 9.26 7.62 2.13
N HIS A 60 9.13 7.81 0.80
CA HIS A 60 8.47 8.98 0.23
C HIS A 60 7.03 9.15 0.73
N VAL A 61 6.25 8.07 0.80
CA VAL A 61 4.88 8.11 1.31
C VAL A 61 4.84 8.44 2.80
N GLN A 62 5.76 7.88 3.59
CA GLN A 62 5.88 8.19 5.01
C GLN A 62 6.20 9.69 5.21
N GLU A 63 7.15 10.25 4.46
CA GLU A 63 7.53 11.66 4.59
C GLU A 63 6.40 12.61 4.18
N VAL A 64 5.71 12.32 3.06
CA VAL A 64 4.73 13.25 2.49
C VAL A 64 3.36 13.15 3.16
N LEU A 65 2.96 11.96 3.61
CA LEU A 65 1.61 11.70 4.10
C LEU A 65 1.57 11.24 5.56
N ASN A 66 2.72 10.98 6.18
CA ASN A 66 2.84 10.34 7.51
C ASN A 66 2.08 9.01 7.58
N ILE A 67 2.18 8.22 6.50
CA ILE A 67 1.53 6.92 6.33
C ILE A 67 2.61 5.85 6.20
N THR A 68 2.50 4.80 7.01
CA THR A 68 3.36 3.63 6.91
C THR A 68 2.74 2.58 6.00
N ILE A 69 3.49 2.11 5.01
CA ILE A 69 3.11 0.99 4.14
C ILE A 69 3.78 -0.28 4.66
N HIS A 70 2.98 -1.28 5.00
CA HIS A 70 3.45 -2.60 5.40
C HIS A 70 3.55 -3.50 4.17
N ILE A 71 4.76 -3.91 3.81
CA ILE A 71 4.96 -4.90 2.74
C ILE A 71 4.81 -6.27 3.40
N VAL A 72 3.76 -6.99 3.03
CA VAL A 72 3.37 -8.25 3.66
C VAL A 72 3.66 -9.43 2.75
N GLU A 73 3.96 -10.57 3.36
CA GLU A 73 4.11 -11.83 2.65
C GLU A 73 2.76 -12.46 2.27
N GLY A 74 2.78 -13.42 1.36
CA GLY A 74 1.54 -14.06 0.88
C GLY A 74 0.74 -14.74 2.01
N GLU A 75 1.43 -15.41 2.91
CA GLU A 75 0.84 -16.04 4.10
C GLU A 75 0.28 -15.00 5.09
N GLU A 76 1.02 -13.91 5.32
CA GLU A 76 0.57 -12.81 6.19
C GLU A 76 -0.69 -12.14 5.65
N ALA A 77 -0.76 -11.92 4.33
CA ALA A 77 -1.96 -11.37 3.70
C ALA A 77 -3.19 -12.27 3.90
N LEU A 78 -3.00 -13.60 3.84
CA LEU A 78 -4.06 -14.57 4.12
C LEU A 78 -4.52 -14.49 5.58
N LEU A 79 -3.57 -14.43 6.53
CA LEU A 79 -3.87 -14.30 7.96
C LEU A 79 -4.62 -13.00 8.28
N ILE A 80 -4.18 -11.87 7.70
CA ILE A 80 -4.87 -10.58 7.84
C ILE A 80 -6.30 -10.69 7.29
N TYR A 81 -6.47 -11.30 6.13
CA TYR A 81 -7.79 -11.50 5.53
C TYR A 81 -8.70 -12.36 6.40
N GLU A 82 -8.21 -13.48 6.92
CA GLU A 82 -8.98 -14.35 7.80
C GLU A 82 -9.37 -13.67 9.12
N ALA A 83 -8.45 -12.90 9.71
CA ALA A 83 -8.72 -12.14 10.93
C ALA A 83 -9.83 -11.10 10.72
N ILE A 84 -9.78 -10.35 9.62
CA ILE A 84 -10.82 -9.37 9.27
C ILE A 84 -12.15 -10.09 9.02
N ARG A 85 -12.14 -11.22 8.31
CA ARG A 85 -13.36 -11.99 8.02
C ARG A 85 -14.07 -12.45 9.30
N ARG A 86 -13.32 -12.96 10.29
CA ARG A 86 -13.88 -13.40 11.58
C ARG A 86 -14.49 -12.28 12.43
N LEU A 87 -14.05 -11.04 12.24
CA LEU A 87 -14.62 -9.88 12.95
C LEU A 87 -15.91 -9.37 12.32
N LEU A 88 -16.17 -9.73 11.05
CA LEU A 88 -17.33 -9.30 10.28
C LEU A 88 -18.45 -10.37 10.23
N ASP A 89 -18.12 -11.61 10.61
CA ASP A 89 -19.07 -12.71 10.85
C ASP A 89 -19.61 -12.65 12.29
#